data_AF-A0A815W3L0-F1
#
_entry.id   AF-A0A815W3L0-F1
#
_cell.length_a   1.000
_cell.length_b   1.000
_cell.length_c   1.000
_cell.angle_alpha   90.00
_cell.angle_beta   90.00
_cell.angle_gamma   90.00
#
_symmetry.space_group_name_H-M   'P 1'
#
loop_
_entity.id
_entity.type
_entity.pdbx_description
1 polymer ?
#
loop_
_entity_poly.entity_id
_entity_poly.type
_entity_poly.pdbx_seq_one_letter_code
_entity_poly.pdbx_strand_id
1 'polypeptide(L)'
;ITYLIERSSIRLIDQVKTPVLLHLGKKDRRVPYSIGLRYYECLKAKKIPTKLYVYDSNHSLSEVPNASDIFVNTILFISEHLDLSS
;
A
#
# COMPACT_ATOMS: atom_id res chain seq x y z
N ILE A 1 9.87 -24.59 5.54
CA ILE A 1 9.15 -23.85 4.47
C ILE A 1 7.86 -23.21 5.01
N THR A 2 7.01 -23.95 5.72
CA THR A 2 5.74 -23.48 6.32
C THR A 2 5.89 -22.23 7.22
N TYR A 3 6.93 -22.16 8.06
CA TYR A 3 7.15 -21.04 9.00
C TYR A 3 7.12 -19.63 8.37
N LEU A 4 7.74 -19.46 7.18
CA LEU A 4 7.78 -18.17 6.48
C LEU A 4 6.46 -17.88 5.75
N ILE A 5 5.79 -18.92 5.26
CA ILE A 5 4.50 -18.78 4.56
C ILE A 5 3.41 -18.35 5.54
N GLU A 6 3.38 -18.93 6.73
CA GLU A 6 2.39 -18.62 7.78
C GLU A 6 2.48 -17.17 8.29
N ARG A 7 3.67 -16.56 8.20
CA ARG A 7 3.90 -15.15 8.57
C ARG A 7 3.81 -14.18 7.39
N SER A 8 3.56 -14.68 6.19
CA SER A 8 3.42 -13.82 5.03
C SER A 8 2.09 -13.07 5.09
N SER A 9 2.12 -11.75 4.93
CA SER A 9 0.91 -10.90 4.97
C SER A 9 -0.15 -11.36 3.97
N ILE A 10 0.24 -11.82 2.78
CA ILE A 10 -0.69 -12.32 1.77
C ILE A 10 -1.44 -13.58 2.22
N ARG A 11 -0.84 -14.41 3.09
CA ARG A 11 -1.49 -15.60 3.64
C ARG A 11 -2.57 -15.24 4.66
N LEU A 12 -2.43 -14.07 5.29
CA LEU A 12 -3.35 -13.54 6.30
C LEU A 12 -4.31 -12.49 5.71
N ILE A 13 -4.44 -12.42 4.38
CA ILE A 13 -5.24 -11.40 3.68
C ILE A 13 -6.72 -11.39 4.11
N ASP A 14 -7.28 -12.55 4.48
CA ASP A 14 -8.65 -12.68 5.00
C ASP A 14 -8.86 -11.98 6.34
N GLN A 15 -7.79 -11.65 7.07
CA GLN A 15 -7.86 -10.99 8.38
C GLN A 15 -7.85 -9.46 8.27
N VAL A 16 -7.56 -8.90 7.09
CA VAL A 16 -7.56 -7.46 6.88
C VAL A 16 -9.00 -6.95 6.86
N LYS A 17 -9.31 -6.02 7.77
CA LYS A 17 -10.65 -5.41 7.91
C LYS A 17 -10.64 -3.89 7.77
N THR A 18 -9.45 -3.29 7.77
CA THR A 18 -9.28 -1.84 7.74
C THR A 18 -9.03 -1.35 6.32
N PRO A 19 -9.39 -0.10 5.99
CA PRO A 19 -8.92 0.56 4.78
C PRO A 19 -7.39 0.50 4.65
N VAL A 20 -6.88 0.34 3.43
CA VAL A 20 -5.42 0.27 3.17
C VAL A 20 -5.00 1.22 2.05
N LEU A 21 -3.98 2.03 2.31
CA LEU A 21 -3.26 2.83 1.33
C LEU A 21 -1.89 2.22 1.06
N LEU A 22 -1.52 2.09 -0.22
CA LEU A 22 -0.21 1.58 -0.65
C LEU A 22 0.49 2.61 -1.55
N HIS A 23 1.78 2.82 -1.27
CA HIS A 23 2.68 3.62 -2.09
C HIS A 23 3.84 2.73 -2.55
N LEU A 24 4.01 2.54 -3.85
CA LEU A 24 4.98 1.60 -4.41
C LEU A 24 5.95 2.29 -5.38
N GLY A 25 7.23 1.94 -5.31
CA GLY A 25 8.23 2.34 -6.31
C GLY A 25 8.37 1.30 -7.42
N LYS A 26 8.08 1.66 -8.66
CA LYS A 26 8.15 0.76 -9.82
C LYS A 26 9.56 0.19 -10.06
N LYS A 27 10.60 0.94 -9.68
CA LYS A 27 12.02 0.59 -9.83
C LYS A 27 12.64 0.08 -8.51
N ASP A 28 11.82 -0.29 -7.52
CA ASP A 28 12.31 -0.85 -6.26
C ASP A 28 13.04 -2.20 -6.50
N ARG A 29 14.33 -2.22 -6.15
CA ARG A 29 15.21 -3.40 -6.28
C ARG A 29 15.31 -4.22 -4.99
N ARG A 30 14.86 -3.69 -3.86
CA ARG A 30 14.85 -4.37 -2.56
C ARG A 30 13.60 -5.22 -2.42
N VAL A 31 12.46 -4.67 -2.82
CA VAL A 31 11.15 -5.35 -2.79
C VAL A 31 10.48 -5.16 -4.14
N PRO A 32 10.28 -6.22 -4.94
CA PRO A 32 9.58 -6.10 -6.21
C PRO A 32 8.17 -5.53 -6.03
N TYR A 33 7.87 -4.43 -6.72
CA TYR A 33 6.57 -3.73 -6.59
C TYR A 33 5.38 -4.63 -6.93
N SER A 34 5.58 -5.66 -7.77
CA SER A 34 4.55 -6.64 -8.15
C SER A 34 3.96 -7.38 -6.94
N ILE A 35 4.72 -7.53 -5.85
CA ILE A 35 4.21 -8.11 -4.60
C ILE A 35 3.16 -7.20 -3.96
N GLY A 36 3.40 -5.89 -3.93
CA GLY A 36 2.43 -4.90 -3.47
C GLY A 36 1.21 -4.80 -4.37
N LEU A 37 1.41 -4.87 -5.70
CA LEU A 37 0.31 -4.87 -6.67
C LEU A 37 -0.61 -6.09 -6.48
N ARG A 38 -0.04 -7.30 -6.29
CA ARG A 38 -0.83 -8.50 -6.00
C ARG A 38 -1.60 -8.38 -4.69
N TYR A 39 -0.98 -7.79 -3.65
CA TYR A 39 -1.66 -7.56 -2.38
C TYR A 39 -2.87 -6.62 -2.56
N TYR A 40 -2.70 -5.53 -3.32
CA TYR A 40 -3.78 -4.62 -3.69
C TYR A 40 -4.93 -5.33 -4.41
N GLU A 41 -4.63 -6.17 -5.41
CA GLU A 41 -5.65 -6.94 -6.13
C GLU A 41 -6.45 -7.87 -5.21
N CYS A 42 -5.77 -8.54 -4.26
CA CYS A 42 -6.45 -9.38 -3.28
C CYS A 42 -7.34 -8.58 -2.32
N LEU A 43 -6.90 -7.41 -1.86
CA LEU A 43 -7.73 -6.52 -1.04
C LEU A 43 -8.97 -6.03 -1.80
N LYS A 44 -8.81 -5.66 -3.08
CA LYS A 44 -9.89 -5.25 -3.98
C LYS A 44 -10.90 -6.37 -4.18
N ALA A 45 -10.46 -7.60 -4.43
CA ALA A 45 -11.33 -8.76 -4.57
C ALA A 45 -12.16 -9.03 -3.30
N LYS A 46 -11.61 -8.66 -2.13
CA LYS A 46 -12.27 -8.74 -0.83
C LYS A 46 -13.13 -7.53 -0.47
N LYS A 47 -13.27 -6.55 -1.37
CA LYS A 47 -14.02 -5.32 -1.16
C LYS A 47 -13.52 -4.50 0.03
N ILE A 48 -12.24 -4.63 0.38
CA ILE A 48 -11.61 -3.75 1.37
C ILE A 48 -11.40 -2.37 0.72
N PRO A 49 -11.80 -1.25 1.37
CA PRO A 49 -11.50 0.09 0.87
C PRO A 49 -10.00 0.27 0.69
N THR A 50 -9.56 0.52 -0.54
CA THR A 50 -8.13 0.53 -0.86
C THR A 50 -7.75 1.55 -1.91
N LYS A 51 -6.60 2.22 -1.70
CA LYS A 51 -5.96 3.11 -2.66
C LYS A 51 -4.52 2.66 -2.90
N LEU A 52 -4.05 2.81 -4.15
CA LEU A 52 -2.71 2.44 -4.57
C LEU A 52 -2.13 3.55 -5.46
N TYR A 53 -0.93 4.00 -5.11
CA TYR A 53 -0.11 4.87 -5.95
C TYR A 53 1.17 4.14 -6.34
N VAL A 54 1.52 4.20 -7.62
CA VAL A 54 2.74 3.59 -8.17
C VAL A 54 3.58 4.70 -8.80
N TYR A 55 4.75 4.93 -8.23
CA TYR A 55 5.67 5.99 -8.64
C TYR A 55 6.78 5.41 -9.53
N ASP A 56 7.25 6.17 -10.51
CA ASP A 56 8.39 5.79 -11.35
C ASP A 56 9.75 5.98 -10.64
N SER A 57 9.82 5.50 -9.40
CA SER A 57 10.92 5.69 -8.44
C SER A 57 11.37 4.36 -7.82
N ASN A 58 12.44 4.42 -7.04
CA ASN A 58 13.05 3.32 -6.32
C ASN A 58 12.39 3.11 -4.93
N HIS A 59 13.09 2.42 -4.04
CA HIS A 59 12.61 2.11 -2.69
C HIS A 59 12.38 3.32 -1.79
N SER A 60 13.17 4.40 -1.92
CA SER A 60 13.09 5.55 -1.00
C SER A 60 11.95 6.50 -1.31
N LEU A 61 11.46 6.50 -2.57
CA LEU A 61 10.41 7.43 -3.04
C LEU A 61 10.72 8.90 -2.71
N SER A 62 12.00 9.24 -2.64
CA SER A 62 12.48 10.48 -2.01
C SER A 62 12.56 11.67 -2.96
N GLU A 63 12.26 11.49 -4.25
CA GLU A 63 12.18 12.61 -5.17
C GLU A 63 11.08 13.57 -4.72
N VAL A 64 11.35 14.89 -4.75
CA VAL A 64 10.45 15.92 -4.22
C VAL A 64 9.00 15.76 -4.69
N PRO A 65 8.71 15.56 -6.00
CA PRO A 65 7.33 15.37 -6.45
C PRO A 65 6.64 14.15 -5.83
N ASN A 66 7.36 13.04 -5.68
CA ASN A 66 6.84 11.81 -5.09
C ASN A 66 6.60 11.99 -3.59
N ALA A 67 7.56 12.57 -2.87
CA ALA A 67 7.46 12.79 -1.44
C ALA A 67 6.28 13.71 -1.08
N SER A 68 6.09 14.81 -1.83
CA SER A 68 4.96 15.71 -1.65
C SER A 68 3.61 15.03 -1.94
N ASP A 69 3.52 14.28 -3.03
CA ASP A 69 2.30 13.55 -3.40
C ASP A 69 1.95 12.45 -2.38
N ILE A 70 2.95 11.68 -1.93
CA ILE A 70 2.79 10.67 -0.87
C ILE A 70 2.25 11.32 0.39
N PHE A 71 2.82 12.46 0.81
CA PHE A 71 2.38 13.16 2.02
C PHE A 71 0.91 13.59 1.90
N VAL A 72 0.55 14.31 0.84
CA VAL A 72 -0.81 14.83 0.62
C VAL A 72 -1.82 13.69 0.54
N ASN A 73 -1.57 12.66 -0.27
CA ASN A 73 -2.50 11.53 -0.41
C ASN A 73 -2.62 10.70 0.88
N THR A 74 -1.56 10.62 1.69
CA THR A 74 -1.61 9.95 2.99
C THR A 74 -2.50 10.71 3.97
N ILE A 75 -2.34 12.04 4.07
CA ILE A 75 -3.19 12.86 4.94
C ILE A 75 -4.64 12.80 4.49
N LEU A 76 -4.92 12.98 3.19
CA LEU A 76 -6.27 12.89 2.65
C LEU A 76 -6.93 11.53 2.95
N PHE A 77 -6.18 10.43 2.78
CA PHE A 77 -6.69 9.09 3.07
C PHE A 77 -6.99 8.90 4.56
N ILE A 78 -6.12 9.40 5.44
CA ILE A 78 -6.35 9.33 6.89
C ILE A 78 -7.58 10.17 7.27
N SER A 79 -7.66 11.41 6.79
CA SER A 79 -8.79 12.32 7.07
C SER A 79 -10.12 11.74 6.61
N GLU A 80 -10.16 11.10 5.44
CA GLU A 80 -11.35 10.43 4.88
C GLU A 80 -11.86 9.28 5.76
N HIS A 81 -10.98 8.60 6.52
CA HIS A 81 -11.35 7.40 7.28
C HIS A 81 -11.34 7.59 8.80
N LEU A 82 -10.94 8.77 9.29
CA LEU A 82 -10.94 9.13 10.71
C LEU A 82 -11.86 10.31 11.04
N ASP A 83 -12.69 10.76 10.09
CA ASP A 83 -13.62 11.89 10.23
C ASP A 83 -12.94 13.17 10.76
N LEU A 84 -11.67 13.39 10.39
CA LEU A 84 -10.90 14.56 10.83
C LEU A 84 -11.31 15.85 10.10
N SER A 85 -12.30 15.78 9.21
CA SER A 85 -12.95 16.93 8.59
C SER A 85 -14.12 17.40 9.48
N SER A 86 -13.78 18.03 10.60
CA SER A 86 -14.69 18.87 11.39
C SER A 86 -14.21 20.31 11.33
#